data_AF-A0A8D8R765-F1
#
_entry.id   AF-A0A8D8R765-F1
#
_cell.length_a   1.000
_cell.length_b   1.000
_cell.length_c   1.000
_cell.angle_alpha   90.00
_cell.angle_beta   90.00
_cell.angle_gamma   90.00
#
_symmetry.space_group_name_H-M   'P 1'
#
loop_
_entity.id
_entity.type
_entity.pdbx_description
1 polymer ?
#
loop_
_entity_poly.entity_id
_entity_poly.type
_entity_poly.pdbx_seq_one_letter_code
_entity_poly.pdbx_strand_id
1 'polypeptide(L)'
;KNLVMYCKSFVHVSTAFSQCPHSEIKETFYSPPYDYDSLTRLIMTSQHDDDKLEDLTRVILGKWPNTYTFTKALAEDVIQREAEGLPVAMFRPSIIVSTYQEPVRGWIDNPYGPVGLMVGVGTGVLHS
;
A
#
# COMPACT_ATOMS: atom_id res chain seq x y z
N LYS A 1 -23.12 2.63 17.34
CA LYS A 1 -23.91 1.50 16.77
C LYS A 1 -24.89 1.90 15.64
N ASN A 2 -24.92 3.14 15.14
CA ASN A 2 -25.91 3.57 14.10
C ASN A 2 -25.32 3.95 12.72
N LEU A 3 -23.99 3.85 12.50
CA LEU A 3 -23.40 4.12 11.17
C LEU A 3 -23.64 3.00 10.15
N VAL A 4 -23.93 1.78 10.64
CA VAL A 4 -24.09 0.56 9.83
C VAL A 4 -25.34 0.60 8.94
N MET A 5 -26.38 1.37 9.29
CA MET A 5 -27.66 1.37 8.55
C MET A 5 -27.65 2.13 7.21
N TYR A 6 -26.61 2.92 6.90
CA TYR A 6 -26.60 3.77 5.69
C TYR A 6 -25.40 3.57 4.75
N CYS A 7 -24.37 2.81 5.14
CA CYS A 7 -23.21 2.57 4.28
C CYS A 7 -23.55 1.49 3.22
N LYS A 8 -23.68 1.89 1.96
CA LYS A 8 -23.95 0.97 0.84
C LYS A 8 -22.74 0.13 0.44
N SER A 9 -21.55 0.72 0.48
CA SER A 9 -20.29 0.07 0.12
C SER A 9 -19.12 0.86 0.72
N PHE A 10 -18.14 0.16 1.25
CA PHE A 10 -16.85 0.71 1.64
C PHE A 10 -15.77 0.08 0.76
N VAL A 11 -15.25 0.85 -0.19
CA VAL A 11 -14.20 0.38 -1.10
C VAL A 11 -12.87 0.93 -0.62
N HIS A 12 -11.99 0.06 -0.14
CA HIS A 12 -10.63 0.45 0.18
C HIS A 12 -9.71 0.29 -1.02
N VAL A 13 -9.00 1.35 -1.36
CA VAL A 13 -8.02 1.37 -2.45
C VAL A 13 -6.62 1.08 -1.89
N SER A 14 -6.17 -0.15 -2.11
CA SER A 14 -4.81 -0.60 -1.85
C SER A 14 -3.99 -0.50 -3.14
N THR A 15 -3.14 -1.48 -3.42
CA THR A 15 -2.36 -1.62 -4.65
C THR A 15 -2.01 -3.09 -4.83
N ALA A 16 -1.89 -3.58 -6.06
CA ALA A 16 -1.38 -4.93 -6.32
C ALA A 16 0.02 -5.12 -5.71
N PHE A 17 0.81 -4.04 -5.59
CA PHE A 17 2.15 -4.11 -5.03
C PHE A 17 2.19 -4.37 -3.51
N SER A 18 1.06 -4.28 -2.79
CA SER A 18 0.98 -4.62 -1.37
C SER A 18 1.37 -6.08 -1.13
N GLN A 19 1.02 -6.95 -2.07
CA GLN A 19 1.17 -8.39 -1.96
C GLN A 19 2.32 -8.93 -2.83
N CYS A 20 3.33 -8.09 -3.08
CA CYS A 20 4.50 -8.41 -3.91
C CYS A 20 5.36 -9.60 -3.47
N PRO A 21 5.30 -10.14 -2.23
CA PRO A 21 5.97 -11.41 -1.93
C PRO A 21 5.35 -12.63 -2.63
N HIS A 22 4.15 -12.49 -3.21
CA HIS A 22 3.47 -13.53 -3.97
C HIS A 22 3.74 -13.38 -5.46
N SER A 23 4.00 -14.50 -6.14
CA SER A 23 4.17 -14.51 -7.61
C SER A 23 2.87 -14.27 -8.38
N GLU A 24 1.73 -14.56 -7.75
CA GLU A 24 0.39 -14.35 -8.29
C GLU A 24 -0.50 -13.74 -7.22
N ILE A 25 -1.18 -12.64 -7.58
CA ILE A 25 -2.06 -11.89 -6.68
C ILE A 25 -3.51 -12.16 -7.11
N LYS A 26 -4.29 -12.74 -6.20
CA LYS A 26 -5.69 -13.14 -6.38
C LYS A 26 -6.60 -12.16 -5.67
N GLU A 27 -7.88 -12.18 -6.03
CA GLU A 27 -8.94 -11.40 -5.37
C GLU A 27 -9.37 -12.04 -4.03
N THR A 28 -8.40 -12.27 -3.15
CA THR A 28 -8.59 -12.84 -1.82
C THR A 28 -7.94 -11.95 -0.78
N PHE A 29 -8.38 -12.08 0.47
CA PHE A 29 -7.61 -11.56 1.60
C PHE A 29 -6.48 -12.53 1.92
N TYR A 30 -5.30 -11.96 2.18
CA TYR A 30 -4.11 -12.71 2.52
C TYR A 30 -3.86 -12.61 4.01
N SER A 31 -3.42 -13.71 4.63
CA SER A 31 -3.01 -13.67 6.03
C SER A 31 -1.81 -12.73 6.17
N PRO A 32 -1.85 -11.77 7.10
CA PRO A 32 -0.72 -10.87 7.32
C PRO A 32 0.47 -11.65 7.90
N PRO A 33 1.70 -11.12 7.74
CA PRO A 33 2.88 -11.70 8.38
C PRO A 33 2.85 -11.57 9.90
N TYR A 34 2.17 -10.54 10.42
CA TYR A 34 2.10 -10.19 11.83
C TYR A 34 0.72 -9.64 12.17
N ASP A 35 0.36 -9.74 13.45
CA ASP A 35 -0.82 -9.08 13.99
C ASP A 35 -0.64 -7.56 14.06
N TYR A 36 -1.61 -6.81 13.52
CA TYR A 36 -1.49 -5.35 13.41
C TYR A 36 -1.47 -4.65 14.79
N ASP A 37 -2.22 -5.15 15.77
CA ASP A 37 -2.30 -4.56 17.12
C ASP A 37 -0.96 -4.75 17.85
N SER A 38 -0.42 -5.96 17.80
CA SER A 38 0.90 -6.29 18.36
C SER A 38 2.03 -5.47 17.74
N LEU A 39 2.06 -5.34 16.41
CA LEU A 39 3.04 -4.52 15.71
C LEU A 39 2.93 -3.03 16.08
N THR A 40 1.70 -2.52 16.12
CA THR A 40 1.46 -1.11 16.46
C THR A 40 1.96 -0.80 17.86
N ARG A 41 1.70 -1.68 18.84
CA ARG A 41 2.23 -1.53 20.21
C ARG A 41 3.75 -1.56 20.26
N LEU A 42 4.37 -2.47 19.52
CA LEU A 42 5.84 -2.56 19.44
C LEU A 42 6.44 -1.26 18.90
N ILE A 43 5.92 -0.78 17.76
CA ILE A 43 6.38 0.47 17.14
C ILE A 43 6.18 1.66 18.08
N MET A 44 5.00 1.77 18.70
CA MET A 44 4.70 2.85 19.66
C MET A 44 5.61 2.83 20.89
N THR A 45 6.03 1.66 21.36
CA THR A 45 6.93 1.53 22.51
C THR A 45 8.37 1.90 22.14
N SER A 46 8.77 1.61 20.91
CA SER A 46 10.13 1.84 20.40
C SER A 46 10.32 3.17 19.68
N GLN A 47 9.26 3.99 19.53
CA GLN A 47 9.28 5.24 18.77
C GLN A 47 10.25 6.32 19.30
N HIS A 48 10.73 6.17 20.53
CA HIS A 48 11.63 7.14 21.17
C HIS A 48 13.12 6.81 20.97
N ASP A 49 13.43 5.73 20.25
CA ASP A 49 14.79 5.24 20.01
C ASP A 49 14.96 4.91 18.52
N ASP A 50 15.54 5.85 17.78
CA ASP A 50 15.65 5.79 16.32
C ASP A 50 16.51 4.60 15.85
N ASP A 51 17.60 4.29 16.57
CA ASP A 51 18.49 3.16 16.24
C ASP A 51 17.74 1.83 16.37
N LYS A 52 16.99 1.66 17.46
CA LYS A 52 16.14 0.46 17.65
C LYS A 52 15.04 0.39 16.60
N LEU A 53 14.45 1.52 16.21
CA LEU A 53 13.41 1.56 15.20
C LEU A 53 13.94 1.13 13.83
N GLU A 54 15.17 1.53 13.48
CA GLU A 54 15.79 1.12 12.23
C GLU A 54 16.06 -0.40 12.20
N ASP A 55 16.61 -0.94 13.28
CA ASP A 55 16.83 -2.39 13.40
C ASP A 55 15.52 -3.18 13.33
N LEU A 56 14.48 -2.71 14.05
CA LEU A 56 13.14 -3.30 13.99
C LEU A 56 12.55 -3.23 12.57
N THR A 57 12.72 -2.11 11.87
CA THR A 57 12.21 -1.92 10.51
C THR A 57 12.78 -2.99 9.57
N ARG A 58 14.09 -3.27 9.65
CA ARG A 58 14.73 -4.31 8.83
C ARG A 58 14.15 -5.69 9.08
N VAL A 59 13.85 -6.01 10.34
CA VAL A 59 13.25 -7.30 10.72
C VAL A 59 11.80 -7.41 10.28
N ILE A 60 11.00 -6.35 10.51
CA ILE A 60 9.56 -6.33 10.24
C ILE A 60 9.26 -6.36 8.74
N LEU A 61 10.08 -5.69 7.92
CA LEU A 61 9.88 -5.68 6.47
C LEU A 61 9.98 -7.08 5.85
N GLY A 62 10.86 -7.95 6.35
CA GLY A 62 10.96 -9.33 5.90
C GLY A 62 11.06 -9.46 4.37
N LYS A 63 9.98 -9.92 3.73
CA LYS A 63 9.89 -10.11 2.26
C LYS A 63 9.45 -8.86 1.50
N TRP A 64 8.97 -7.83 2.18
CA TRP A 64 8.50 -6.61 1.54
C TRP A 64 9.70 -5.70 1.22
N PRO A 65 9.74 -5.12 0.01
CA PRO A 65 10.88 -4.32 -0.43
C PRO A 65 10.97 -2.95 0.26
N ASN A 66 9.88 -2.47 0.86
CA ASN A 66 9.83 -1.17 1.54
C ASN A 66 8.63 -1.05 2.49
N THR A 67 8.65 -0.02 3.33
CA THR A 67 7.60 0.29 4.31
C THR A 67 6.25 0.61 3.69
N TYR A 68 6.21 1.18 2.48
CA TYR A 68 4.95 1.46 1.78
C TYR A 68 4.18 0.18 1.44
N THR A 69 4.83 -0.78 0.81
CA THR A 69 4.20 -2.06 0.44
C THR A 69 3.77 -2.86 1.67
N PHE A 70 4.63 -2.87 2.70
CA PHE A 70 4.35 -3.52 3.97
C PHE A 70 3.14 -2.90 4.68
N THR A 71 3.10 -1.58 4.80
CA THR A 71 1.99 -0.88 5.48
C THR A 71 0.69 -0.98 4.70
N LYS A 72 0.73 -0.99 3.37
CA LYS A 72 -0.45 -1.30 2.54
C LYS A 72 -0.97 -2.71 2.84
N ALA A 73 -0.12 -3.73 2.85
CA ALA A 73 -0.53 -5.09 3.20
C ALA A 73 -1.12 -5.18 4.61
N LEU A 74 -0.51 -4.50 5.59
CA LEU A 74 -1.01 -4.44 6.97
C LEU A 74 -2.39 -3.76 7.05
N ALA A 75 -2.61 -2.70 6.28
CA ALA A 75 -3.91 -2.02 6.24
C ALA A 75 -5.03 -2.91 5.67
N GLU A 76 -4.71 -3.81 4.74
CA GLU A 76 -5.69 -4.79 4.24
C GLU A 76 -6.17 -5.73 5.35
N ASP A 77 -5.26 -6.18 6.22
CA ASP A 77 -5.59 -7.01 7.40
C ASP A 77 -6.42 -6.24 8.44
N VAL A 78 -6.05 -4.98 8.73
CA VAL A 78 -6.85 -4.12 9.62
C VAL A 78 -8.28 -4.01 9.11
N ILE A 79 -8.47 -3.79 7.82
CA ILE A 79 -9.80 -3.67 7.23
C ILE A 79 -10.56 -4.99 7.28
N GLN A 80 -9.88 -6.11 7.02
CA GLN A 80 -10.49 -7.43 7.10
C GLN A 80 -11.02 -7.73 8.52
N ARG A 81 -10.31 -7.28 9.56
CA ARG A 81 -10.65 -7.57 10.96
C ARG A 81 -11.61 -6.55 11.58
N GLU A 82 -11.42 -5.27 11.30
CA GLU A 82 -12.14 -4.19 12.01
C GLU A 82 -13.40 -3.73 11.30
N ALA A 83 -13.57 -4.02 10.01
CA ALA A 83 -14.74 -3.57 9.26
C ALA A 83 -16.00 -4.43 9.49
N GLU A 84 -16.06 -5.16 10.60
CA GLU A 84 -17.20 -6.03 10.95
C GLU A 84 -18.54 -5.28 10.79
N GLY A 85 -19.41 -5.86 9.97
CA GLY A 85 -20.74 -5.30 9.69
C GLY A 85 -20.81 -4.27 8.56
N LEU A 86 -19.70 -3.94 7.88
CA LEU A 86 -19.70 -3.07 6.70
C LEU A 86 -19.60 -3.87 5.38
N PRO A 87 -20.29 -3.46 4.31
CA PRO A 87 -20.11 -4.03 2.97
C PRO A 87 -18.78 -3.59 2.36
N VAL A 88 -17.69 -4.28 2.71
CA VAL A 88 -16.32 -3.93 2.30
C VAL A 88 -15.92 -4.59 0.98
N ALA A 89 -15.26 -3.81 0.12
CA ALA A 89 -14.53 -4.30 -1.03
C ALA A 89 -13.06 -3.84 -1.00
N MET A 90 -12.16 -4.73 -1.39
CA MET A 90 -10.73 -4.45 -1.52
C MET A 90 -10.39 -4.25 -2.99
N PHE A 91 -9.93 -3.05 -3.36
CA PHE A 91 -9.47 -2.76 -4.72
C PHE A 91 -7.96 -2.61 -4.76
N ARG A 92 -7.29 -3.42 -5.60
CA ARG A 92 -5.82 -3.46 -5.75
C ARG A 92 -5.42 -3.06 -7.17
N PRO A 93 -5.37 -1.76 -7.50
CA PRO A 93 -4.90 -1.32 -8.80
C PRO A 93 -3.42 -1.67 -9.01
N SER A 94 -3.02 -1.82 -10.27
CA SER A 94 -1.61 -1.91 -10.66
C SER A 94 -0.92 -0.55 -10.53
N ILE A 95 0.29 -0.41 -11.09
CA ILE A 95 1.02 0.86 -11.10
C ILE A 95 0.22 1.92 -11.86
N ILE A 96 -0.07 3.02 -11.17
CA ILE A 96 -0.70 4.20 -11.75
C ILE A 96 0.39 5.09 -12.33
N VAL A 97 0.19 5.54 -13.57
CA VAL A 97 1.09 6.46 -14.28
C VAL A 97 0.36 7.78 -14.58
N SER A 98 0.85 8.57 -15.53
CA SER A 98 0.22 9.82 -15.93
C SER A 98 -1.19 9.61 -16.48
N THR A 99 -1.99 10.67 -16.37
CA THR A 99 -3.36 10.70 -16.88
C THR A 99 -3.40 10.54 -18.40
N TYR A 100 -4.31 9.71 -18.88
CA TYR A 100 -4.50 9.55 -20.33
C TYR A 100 -5.18 10.77 -20.96
N GLN A 101 -6.19 11.35 -20.30
CA GLN A 101 -7.01 12.45 -20.86
C GLN A 101 -7.39 13.51 -19.83
N GLU A 102 -7.95 13.14 -18.69
CA GLU A 102 -8.44 14.08 -17.66
C GLU A 102 -7.60 14.01 -16.36
N PRO A 103 -7.54 15.10 -15.57
CA PRO A 103 -8.06 16.45 -15.87
C PRO A 103 -7.20 17.23 -16.87
N VAL A 104 -5.92 16.88 -17.00
CA VAL A 104 -4.98 17.39 -18.01
C VAL A 104 -4.22 16.19 -18.52
N ARG A 105 -4.13 15.99 -19.84
CA ARG A 105 -3.42 14.85 -20.44
C ARG A 105 -1.94 14.85 -20.08
N GLY A 106 -1.43 13.68 -19.68
CA GLY A 106 -0.02 13.51 -19.30
C GLY A 106 0.33 14.13 -17.95
N TRP A 107 -0.66 14.61 -17.20
CA TRP A 107 -0.42 15.17 -15.88
C TRP A 107 0.07 14.09 -14.92
N ILE A 108 1.07 14.46 -14.14
CA ILE A 108 1.55 13.71 -13.00
C ILE A 108 1.97 14.68 -11.92
N ASP A 109 1.70 14.30 -10.67
CA ASP A 109 2.13 15.03 -9.48
C ASP A 109 3.63 14.86 -9.22
N ASN A 110 4.20 13.72 -9.62
CA ASN A 110 5.52 13.31 -9.21
C ASN A 110 6.21 12.30 -10.16
N PRO A 111 7.43 12.58 -10.66
CA PRO A 111 8.15 11.68 -11.57
C PRO A 111 8.87 10.52 -10.84
N TYR A 112 8.23 9.86 -9.87
CA TYR A 112 8.83 8.72 -9.17
C TYR A 112 8.60 7.39 -9.91
N GLY A 113 9.56 6.48 -9.78
CA GLY A 113 9.47 5.13 -10.31
C GLY A 113 9.30 5.08 -11.83
N PRO A 114 8.36 4.28 -12.36
CA PRO A 114 8.19 4.10 -13.81
C PRO A 114 7.92 5.39 -14.58
N VAL A 115 7.31 6.40 -13.95
CA VAL A 115 7.02 7.64 -14.66
C VAL A 115 8.27 8.49 -14.86
N GLY A 116 9.17 8.53 -13.86
CA GLY A 116 10.49 9.15 -14.03
C GLY A 116 11.29 8.51 -15.17
N LEU A 117 11.22 7.19 -15.29
CA LEU A 117 11.85 6.47 -16.41
C LEU A 117 11.23 6.89 -17.75
N MET A 118 9.90 6.91 -17.87
CA MET A 118 9.21 7.34 -19.10
C MET A 118 9.54 8.78 -19.48
N VAL A 119 9.60 9.69 -18.49
CA VAL A 119 9.98 11.09 -18.72
C VAL A 119 11.44 11.17 -19.17
N GLY A 120 12.36 10.46 -18.52
CA GLY A 120 13.77 10.45 -18.89
C GLY A 120 14.01 9.94 -20.31
N VAL A 121 13.30 8.88 -20.72
CA VAL A 121 13.34 8.36 -22.10
C VAL A 121 12.68 9.35 -23.07
N GLY A 122 11.51 9.88 -22.74
CA GLY A 122 10.77 10.80 -23.61
C GLY A 122 11.46 12.15 -23.81
N THR A 123 12.25 12.59 -22.84
CA THR A 123 13.07 13.82 -22.93
C THR A 123 14.46 13.58 -23.54
N GLY A 124 14.87 12.33 -23.71
CA GLY A 124 16.20 11.96 -24.23
C GLY A 124 17.34 12.07 -23.22
N VAL A 125 17.05 12.44 -21.96
CA VAL A 125 18.04 12.43 -20.87
C VAL A 125 18.56 11.01 -20.64
N LEU A 126 17.66 10.03 -20.70
CA LEU A 126 18.01 8.61 -20.72
C LEU A 126 18.05 8.14 -22.19
N HIS A 127 19.26 7.89 -22.69
CA HIS A 127 19.53 7.31 -24.00
C HIS A 127 20.61 6.23 -23.86
N SER A 128 20.67 5.30 -24.82
CA SER A 128 21.74 4.29 -24.91
C SER A 128 22.91 4.81 -25.73
#